data_AF-A0A1Y3N4S4-F1
#
_entry.id   AF-A0A1Y3N4S4-F1
#
_cell.length_a   1.000
_cell.length_b   1.000
_cell.length_c   1.000
_cell.angle_alpha   90.00
_cell.angle_beta   90.00
_cell.angle_gamma   90.00
#
_symmetry.space_group_name_H-M   'P 1'
#
loop_
_entity.id
_entity.type
_entity.pdbx_description
1 polymer ?
#
loop_
_entity_poly.entity_id
_entity_poly.type
_entity_poly.pdbx_seq_one_letter_code
_entity_poly.pdbx_strand_id
1 'polypeptide(L)'
;KGIIIANPNNPFGRCYSAEQLLLFCNFAKSHGLIVICDEIYGLSTWRDITEENIEEGVPRIESSNDGKSSKFTSIFSLDLPDPENTHGLWGFSKDFCLNGLRIGCTISYSKMVMAAMQKICFLTCIPTNIDNILVNILSDVEWTDQFILNNNRKLLKNYTHLTNSLNAHNIPY
;
A
#
# COMPACT_ATOMS: atom_id res chain seq x y z
N LYS A 1 -8.47 -21.60 -5.20
CA LYS A 1 -9.31 -20.51 -5.76
C LYS A 1 -9.35 -19.40 -4.72
N GLY A 2 -9.33 -18.13 -5.13
CA GLY A 2 -9.15 -17.03 -4.18
C GLY A 2 -9.59 -15.69 -4.73
N ILE A 3 -9.56 -14.68 -3.87
CA ILE A 3 -9.83 -13.28 -4.17
C ILE A 3 -8.51 -12.53 -4.05
N ILE A 4 -8.21 -11.71 -5.05
CA ILE A 4 -7.07 -10.80 -5.02
C ILE A 4 -7.62 -9.39 -4.87
N ILE A 5 -7.12 -8.67 -3.87
CA ILE A 5 -7.49 -7.30 -3.54
C ILE A 5 -6.23 -6.46 -3.72
N ALA A 6 -6.30 -5.33 -4.41
CA ALA A 6 -5.23 -4.34 -4.42
C ALA A 6 -5.67 -3.16 -3.54
N ASN A 7 -4.96 -2.92 -2.45
CA ASN A 7 -5.31 -1.89 -1.46
C ASN A 7 -4.06 -1.16 -0.97
N PRO A 8 -3.80 0.10 -1.37
CA PRO A 8 -4.61 0.93 -2.26
C PRO A 8 -4.77 0.37 -3.68
N ASN A 9 -5.92 0.64 -4.29
CA ASN A 9 -6.27 0.10 -5.60
C ASN A 9 -5.46 0.74 -6.74
N ASN A 10 -4.98 -0.10 -7.65
CA ASN A 10 -4.48 0.29 -8.97
C ASN A 10 -5.50 -0.22 -10.01
N PRO A 11 -6.07 0.64 -10.89
CA PRO A 11 -5.64 1.98 -11.26
C PRO A 11 -6.29 3.16 -10.51
N PHE A 12 -7.23 2.93 -9.60
CA PHE A 12 -8.08 4.02 -9.10
C PHE A 12 -7.45 4.91 -8.01
N GLY A 13 -6.35 4.49 -7.38
CA GLY A 13 -5.69 5.26 -6.30
C GLY A 13 -6.57 5.45 -5.05
N ARG A 14 -7.48 4.50 -4.80
CA ARG A 14 -8.43 4.53 -3.67
C ARG A 14 -8.15 3.40 -2.71
N CYS A 15 -8.15 3.71 -1.42
CA CYS A 15 -8.13 2.71 -0.36
C CYS A 15 -9.53 2.17 -0.14
N TYR A 16 -9.63 0.89 0.19
CA TYR A 16 -10.85 0.29 0.73
C TYR A 16 -10.98 0.63 2.22
N SER A 17 -12.22 0.77 2.70
CA SER A 17 -12.47 0.90 4.13
C SER A 17 -12.26 -0.43 4.85
N ALA A 18 -12.03 -0.39 6.16
CA ALA A 18 -11.96 -1.58 7.00
C ALA A 18 -13.19 -2.50 6.82
N GLU A 19 -14.38 -1.91 6.73
CA GLU A 19 -15.65 -2.62 6.50
C GLU A 19 -15.66 -3.36 5.17
N GLN A 20 -15.18 -2.72 4.10
CA GLN A 20 -15.09 -3.33 2.77
C GLN A 20 -14.08 -4.49 2.75
N LEU A 21 -12.91 -4.30 3.37
CA LEU A 21 -11.89 -5.34 3.49
C LEU A 21 -12.44 -6.56 4.27
N LEU A 22 -13.12 -6.33 5.40
CA LEU A 22 -13.76 -7.38 6.18
C LEU A 22 -14.89 -8.07 5.40
N LEU A 23 -15.66 -7.33 4.59
CA LEU A 23 -16.68 -7.92 3.74
C LEU A 23 -16.07 -8.92 2.76
N PHE A 24 -14.96 -8.55 2.10
CA PHE A 24 -14.25 -9.46 1.20
C PHE A 24 -13.71 -10.69 1.93
N CYS A 25 -13.12 -10.51 3.11
CA CYS A 25 -12.58 -11.62 3.91
C CYS A 25 -13.69 -12.58 4.38
N ASN A 26 -14.82 -12.06 4.83
CA ASN A 26 -15.96 -12.87 5.25
C ASN A 26 -16.59 -13.63 4.07
N PHE A 27 -16.70 -12.98 2.91
CA PHE A 27 -17.15 -13.64 1.69
C PHE A 27 -16.19 -14.75 1.26
N ALA A 28 -14.87 -14.51 1.33
CA ALA A 28 -13.88 -15.53 1.00
C ALA A 28 -13.99 -16.74 1.93
N LYS A 29 -14.06 -16.50 3.25
CA LYS A 29 -14.24 -17.54 4.27
C LYS A 29 -15.50 -18.38 4.03
N SER A 30 -16.64 -17.75 3.76
CA SER A 30 -17.91 -18.47 3.56
C SER A 30 -17.92 -19.36 2.31
N HIS A 31 -16.99 -19.13 1.37
CA HIS A 31 -16.84 -19.92 0.14
C HIS A 31 -15.57 -20.79 0.13
N GLY A 32 -14.82 -20.86 1.24
CA GLY A 32 -13.56 -21.60 1.31
C GLY A 32 -12.50 -21.08 0.33
N LEU A 33 -12.46 -19.77 0.11
CA LEU A 33 -11.52 -19.08 -0.77
C LEU A 33 -10.39 -18.44 0.04
N ILE A 34 -9.19 -18.38 -0.55
CA ILE A 34 -8.08 -17.61 0.00
C ILE A 34 -8.22 -16.12 -0.37
N VAL A 35 -7.64 -15.25 0.45
CA VAL A 35 -7.50 -13.82 0.16
C VAL A 35 -6.03 -13.49 -0.02
N ILE A 36 -5.71 -12.77 -1.10
CA ILE A 36 -4.39 -12.17 -1.31
C ILE A 36 -4.59 -10.65 -1.41
N CYS A 37 -4.07 -9.91 -0.44
CA CYS A 37 -4.12 -8.45 -0.43
C CYS A 37 -2.77 -7.88 -0.88
N ASP A 38 -2.74 -7.31 -2.07
CA ASP A 38 -1.62 -6.54 -2.57
C ASP A 38 -1.66 -5.12 -1.99
N GLU A 39 -0.76 -4.86 -1.05
CA GLU A 39 -0.60 -3.57 -0.37
C GLU A 39 0.65 -2.81 -0.84
N ILE A 40 1.11 -3.05 -2.07
CA ILE A 40 2.34 -2.43 -2.65
C ILE A 40 2.37 -0.89 -2.57
N TYR A 41 1.22 -0.22 -2.46
CA TYR A 41 1.09 1.24 -2.33
C TYR A 41 0.77 1.70 -0.90
N GLY A 42 0.87 0.82 0.11
CA GLY A 42 0.40 1.08 1.47
C GLY A 42 1.01 2.33 2.12
N LEU A 43 2.28 2.63 1.84
CA LEU A 43 2.95 3.82 2.37
C LEU A 43 2.88 5.03 1.43
N SER A 44 2.41 4.83 0.19
CA SER A 44 2.23 5.88 -0.83
C SER A 44 0.85 6.55 -0.74
N THR A 45 0.40 6.86 0.48
CA THR A 45 -0.92 7.46 0.73
C THR A 45 -0.77 8.79 1.47
N TRP A 46 -1.43 9.82 0.95
CA TRP A 46 -1.31 11.19 1.47
C TRP A 46 -2.60 11.71 2.11
N ARG A 47 -3.68 10.93 2.09
CA ARG A 47 -4.96 11.28 2.72
C ARG A 47 -4.89 11.29 4.25
N ASP A 48 -3.84 10.72 4.82
CA ASP A 48 -3.57 10.69 6.26
C ASP A 48 -2.68 11.84 6.74
N ILE A 49 -2.18 12.70 5.83
CA ILE A 49 -1.45 13.91 6.21
C ILE A 49 -2.46 14.89 6.81
N THR A 50 -2.37 15.11 8.11
CA THR A 50 -3.13 16.12 8.85
C THR A 50 -2.53 17.52 8.66
N GLU A 51 -3.33 18.57 8.93
CA GLU A 51 -2.98 19.98 8.74
C GLU A 51 -1.63 20.40 9.40
N GLU A 52 -1.18 19.68 10.43
CA GLU A 52 0.08 19.94 11.15
C GLU A 52 1.36 19.64 10.34
N ASN A 53 1.25 18.92 9.22
CA ASN A 53 2.38 18.44 8.42
C ASN A 53 2.38 18.93 6.96
N ILE A 54 1.55 19.90 6.61
CA ILE A 54 1.52 20.50 5.27
C ILE A 54 2.49 21.68 5.23
N GLU A 55 3.37 21.76 4.21
CA GLU A 55 4.18 22.96 3.98
C GLU A 55 3.26 24.19 3.78
N GLU A 56 3.59 25.33 4.41
CA GLU A 56 2.86 26.58 4.21
C GLU A 56 2.70 26.89 2.71
N GLY A 57 1.47 27.09 2.25
CA GLY A 57 1.16 27.48 0.88
C GLY A 57 0.68 26.37 -0.05
N VAL A 58 0.51 25.13 0.41
CA VAL A 58 -0.21 24.10 -0.36
C VAL A 58 -1.72 24.35 -0.25
N PRO A 59 -2.44 24.63 -1.36
CA PRO A 59 -3.85 24.95 -1.31
C PRO A 59 -4.66 23.74 -0.80
N ARG A 60 -5.64 24.04 0.07
CA ARG A 60 -6.64 23.10 0.58
C ARG A 60 -7.35 22.43 -0.60
N ILE A 61 -7.28 21.10 -0.68
CA ILE A 61 -8.34 20.36 -1.35
C ILE A 61 -9.47 20.27 -0.33
N GLU A 62 -10.33 21.29 -0.31
CA GLU A 62 -11.70 21.06 0.16
C GLU A 62 -12.27 20.01 -0.78
N SER A 63 -12.49 18.80 -0.24
CA SER A 63 -13.09 17.63 -0.88
C SER A 63 -13.58 17.89 -2.30
N SER A 64 -12.65 17.86 -3.26
CA SER A 64 -13.02 17.78 -4.67
C SER A 64 -13.87 16.53 -4.83
N ASN A 65 -14.79 16.53 -5.80
CA ASN A 65 -15.76 15.47 -6.10
C ASN A 65 -15.19 14.06 -6.34
N ASP A 66 -13.91 13.83 -6.05
CA ASP A 66 -13.23 12.54 -5.96
C ASP A 66 -13.84 11.71 -4.82
N GLY A 67 -14.82 10.87 -5.17
CA GLY A 67 -15.61 10.07 -4.23
C GLY A 67 -14.84 9.56 -3.00
N LYS A 68 -15.48 9.66 -1.83
CA LYS A 68 -14.99 9.27 -0.50
C LYS A 68 -14.02 8.08 -0.57
N SER A 69 -12.72 8.34 -0.54
CA SER A 69 -11.73 7.30 -0.31
C SER A 69 -11.31 7.34 1.15
N SER A 70 -11.27 6.17 1.78
CA SER A 70 -10.89 6.02 3.17
C SER A 70 -9.38 6.23 3.37
N LYS A 71 -9.02 6.47 4.63
CA LYS A 71 -7.67 6.27 5.17
C LYS A 71 -7.16 4.87 4.80
N PHE A 72 -5.87 4.75 4.52
CA PHE A 72 -5.26 3.44 4.32
C PHE A 72 -5.39 2.60 5.60
N THR A 73 -5.85 1.37 5.45
CA THR A 73 -5.93 0.39 6.53
C THR A 73 -5.35 -0.90 5.98
N SER A 74 -4.30 -1.40 6.62
CA SER A 74 -3.73 -2.69 6.24
C SER A 74 -4.69 -3.80 6.64
N ILE A 75 -4.85 -4.80 5.78
CA ILE A 75 -5.65 -6.00 6.05
C ILE A 75 -5.19 -6.70 7.34
N PHE A 76 -3.89 -6.64 7.67
CA PHE A 76 -3.30 -7.26 8.86
C PHE A 76 -3.52 -6.47 10.15
N SER A 77 -4.00 -5.22 10.07
CA SER A 77 -4.44 -4.46 11.25
C SER A 77 -5.87 -4.79 11.69
N LEU A 78 -6.59 -5.62 10.92
CA LEU A 78 -7.97 -6.00 11.17
C LEU A 78 -8.07 -7.31 11.94
N ASP A 79 -9.19 -7.53 12.62
CA ASP A 79 -9.54 -8.83 13.17
C ASP A 79 -10.03 -9.76 12.04
N LEU A 80 -9.10 -10.54 11.49
CA LEU A 80 -9.34 -11.33 10.30
C LEU A 80 -10.22 -12.55 10.59
N PRO A 81 -11.30 -12.77 9.83
CA PRO A 81 -12.20 -13.90 10.08
C PRO A 81 -11.54 -15.25 9.75
N ASP A 82 -10.54 -15.28 8.87
CA ASP A 82 -9.72 -16.45 8.55
C ASP A 82 -8.26 -16.02 8.27
N PRO A 83 -7.44 -15.89 9.33
CA PRO A 83 -6.04 -15.45 9.18
C PRO A 83 -5.17 -16.45 8.40
N GLU A 84 -5.44 -17.75 8.47
CA GLU A 84 -4.61 -18.76 7.78
C GLU A 84 -4.77 -18.68 6.26
N ASN A 85 -5.96 -18.32 5.78
CA ASN A 85 -6.23 -18.16 4.35
C ASN A 85 -6.14 -16.70 3.87
N THR A 86 -5.68 -15.79 4.71
CA THR A 86 -5.44 -14.38 4.35
C THR A 86 -3.95 -14.11 4.26
N HIS A 87 -3.51 -13.69 3.08
CA HIS A 87 -2.11 -13.41 2.76
C HIS A 87 -1.99 -12.00 2.22
N GLY A 88 -0.83 -11.37 2.40
CA GLY A 88 -0.56 -10.06 1.83
C GLY A 88 0.78 -9.98 1.13
N LEU A 89 0.84 -9.05 0.19
CA LEU A 89 2.00 -8.76 -0.63
C LEU A 89 2.38 -7.31 -0.41
N TRP A 90 3.68 -7.06 -0.29
CA TRP A 90 4.23 -5.72 -0.19
C TRP A 90 5.61 -5.68 -0.84
N GLY A 91 6.21 -4.50 -1.02
CA GLY A 91 7.54 -4.38 -1.58
C GLY A 91 8.00 -2.95 -1.80
N PHE A 92 9.28 -2.79 -2.14
CA PHE A 92 9.96 -1.48 -2.19
C PHE A 92 9.75 -0.74 -3.50
N SER A 93 9.07 -1.37 -4.46
CA SER A 93 9.00 -0.87 -5.84
C SER A 93 8.25 0.46 -5.95
N LYS A 94 7.23 0.68 -5.12
CA LYS A 94 6.34 1.85 -5.21
C LYS A 94 6.58 2.80 -4.04
N ASP A 95 6.54 2.28 -2.82
CA ASP A 95 6.69 3.07 -1.61
C ASP A 95 8.08 3.71 -1.45
N PHE A 96 9.14 2.99 -1.83
CA PHE A 96 10.53 3.47 -1.76
C PHE A 96 11.10 3.89 -3.12
N CYS A 97 10.31 3.84 -4.19
CA CYS A 97 10.77 4.11 -5.56
C CYS A 97 11.95 3.21 -6.02
N LEU A 98 12.09 1.99 -5.47
CA LEU A 98 13.17 1.06 -5.78
C LEU A 98 12.74 -0.08 -6.71
N ASN A 99 11.93 0.22 -7.73
CA ASN A 99 11.40 -0.79 -8.66
C ASN A 99 12.47 -1.58 -9.43
N GLY A 100 13.64 -0.99 -9.65
CA GLY A 100 14.78 -1.67 -10.29
C GLY A 100 15.40 -2.79 -9.45
N LEU A 101 15.24 -2.75 -8.12
CA LEU A 101 15.88 -3.69 -7.20
C LEU A 101 15.08 -4.99 -7.01
N ARG A 102 13.82 -5.04 -7.47
CA ARG A 102 12.96 -6.24 -7.48
C ARG A 102 12.78 -6.89 -6.10
N ILE A 103 12.56 -6.05 -5.09
CA ILE A 103 12.36 -6.51 -3.71
C ILE A 103 10.86 -6.60 -3.42
N GLY A 104 10.41 -7.79 -3.07
CA GLY A 104 9.04 -8.09 -2.65
C GLY A 104 9.02 -8.87 -1.35
N CYS A 105 7.94 -8.71 -0.60
CA CYS A 105 7.66 -9.36 0.66
C CYS A 105 6.31 -10.07 0.57
N THR A 106 6.20 -11.23 1.21
CA THR A 106 4.95 -11.94 1.40
C THR A 106 4.73 -12.14 2.89
N ILE A 107 3.54 -11.76 3.35
CA ILE A 107 3.13 -11.84 4.75
C ILE A 107 1.98 -12.86 4.80
N SER A 108 2.08 -13.85 5.69
CA SER A 108 1.08 -14.90 5.83
C SER A 108 1.20 -15.59 7.18
N TYR A 109 0.06 -15.89 7.82
CA TYR A 109 0.03 -16.71 9.04
C TYR A 109 0.13 -18.21 8.74
N SER A 110 -0.25 -18.65 7.53
CA SER A 110 -0.17 -20.06 7.16
C SER A 110 1.29 -20.51 7.01
N LYS A 111 1.70 -21.44 7.88
CA LYS A 111 3.03 -22.07 7.85
C LYS A 111 3.27 -22.84 6.56
N MET A 112 2.21 -23.44 5.99
CA MET A 112 2.29 -24.16 4.72
C MET A 112 2.66 -23.20 3.58
N VAL A 113 1.98 -22.06 3.51
CA VAL A 113 2.26 -21.02 2.51
C VAL A 113 3.66 -20.44 2.70
N MET A 114 4.05 -20.13 3.94
CA MET A 114 5.40 -19.62 4.22
C MET A 114 6.50 -20.63 3.84
N ALA A 115 6.32 -21.92 4.12
CA ALA A 115 7.27 -22.96 3.74
C ALA A 115 7.36 -23.14 2.22
N ALA A 116 6.23 -23.02 1.50
CA ALA A 116 6.21 -23.03 0.04
C ALA A 116 6.94 -21.80 -0.53
N MET A 117 6.64 -20.61 0.00
CA MET A 117 7.29 -19.37 -0.40
C MET A 117 8.80 -19.41 -0.17
N GLN A 118 9.29 -19.93 0.96
CA GLN A 118 10.73 -20.08 1.21
C GLN A 118 11.43 -20.94 0.15
N LYS A 119 10.80 -22.03 -0.28
CA LYS A 119 11.34 -22.89 -1.35
C LYS A 119 11.38 -22.20 -2.71
N ILE A 120 10.38 -21.38 -3.02
CA ILE A 120 10.30 -20.61 -4.27
C ILE A 120 11.28 -19.44 -4.23
N CYS A 121 11.35 -18.72 -3.10
CA CYS A 121 12.22 -17.56 -2.91
C CYS A 121 13.69 -17.90 -3.10
N PHE A 122 14.12 -19.15 -2.88
CA PHE A 122 15.49 -19.59 -3.20
C PHE A 122 15.90 -19.28 -4.65
N LEU A 123 14.96 -19.32 -5.61
CA LEU A 123 15.21 -19.00 -7.02
C LEU A 123 15.16 -17.50 -7.33
N THR A 124 14.65 -16.69 -6.41
CA THR A 124 14.41 -15.24 -6.59
C THR A 124 15.03 -14.43 -5.46
N CYS A 125 16.04 -14.97 -4.78
CA CYS A 125 16.70 -14.30 -3.66
C CYS A 125 17.26 -12.95 -4.10
N ILE A 126 17.13 -11.95 -3.21
CA ILE A 126 17.81 -10.68 -3.40
C ILE A 126 19.32 -10.88 -3.18
N PRO A 127 20.17 -10.20 -3.97
CA PRO A 127 21.61 -10.21 -3.74
C PRO A 127 21.97 -9.63 -2.35
N THR A 128 23.01 -10.17 -1.71
CA THR A 128 23.44 -9.76 -0.35
C THR A 128 23.77 -8.27 -0.24
N ASN A 129 24.28 -7.63 -1.29
CA ASN A 129 24.51 -6.18 -1.28
C ASN A 129 23.20 -5.38 -1.23
N ILE A 130 22.13 -5.86 -1.87
CA ILE A 130 20.81 -5.24 -1.78
C ILE A 130 20.22 -5.47 -0.40
N ASP A 131 20.37 -6.68 0.14
CA ASP A 131 19.94 -7.01 1.51
C ASP A 131 20.59 -6.07 2.55
N ASN A 132 21.90 -5.84 2.47
CA ASN A 132 22.60 -4.89 3.34
C ASN A 132 22.09 -3.44 3.20
N ILE A 133 21.76 -3.00 1.98
CA ILE A 133 21.17 -1.67 1.75
C ILE A 133 19.81 -1.58 2.43
N LEU A 134 18.98 -2.62 2.33
CA LEU A 134 17.66 -2.66 2.95
C LEU A 134 17.75 -2.67 4.47
N VAL A 135 18.67 -3.44 5.04
CA VAL A 135 18.93 -3.43 6.48
C VAL A 135 19.28 -2.01 6.93
N ASN A 136 20.18 -1.31 6.23
CA ASN A 136 20.56 0.05 6.60
C ASN A 136 19.38 1.03 6.52
N ILE A 137 18.56 0.94 5.45
CA ILE A 137 17.37 1.79 5.28
C ILE A 137 16.36 1.53 6.41
N LEU A 138 15.98 0.27 6.61
CA LEU A 138 14.93 -0.11 7.55
C LEU A 138 15.35 -0.03 9.01
N SER A 139 16.65 -0.12 9.31
CA SER A 139 17.14 0.04 10.68
C SER A 139 17.11 1.50 11.13
N ASP A 140 17.17 2.45 10.19
CA ASP A 140 17.01 3.88 10.46
C ASP A 140 15.53 4.27 10.35
N VAL A 141 14.82 4.05 11.47
CA VAL A 141 13.37 4.30 11.56
C VAL A 141 13.06 5.78 11.38
N GLU A 142 13.87 6.67 11.98
CA GLU A 142 13.66 8.12 11.88
C GLU A 142 13.81 8.61 10.44
N TRP A 143 14.86 8.17 9.74
CA TRP A 143 15.03 8.48 8.33
C TRP A 143 13.91 7.92 7.47
N THR A 144 13.48 6.67 7.74
CA THR A 144 12.42 6.01 6.99
C THR A 144 11.09 6.74 7.13
N ASP A 145 10.71 7.13 8.35
CA ASP A 145 9.48 7.88 8.60
C ASP A 145 9.51 9.25 7.91
N GLN A 146 10.64 9.96 7.98
CA GLN A 146 10.81 11.24 7.27
C GLN A 146 10.78 11.08 5.74
N PHE A 147 11.37 10.00 5.21
CA PHE A 147 11.33 9.69 3.79
C PHE A 147 9.89 9.45 3.32
N ILE A 148 9.13 8.60 4.02
CA ILE A 148 7.73 8.29 3.71
C ILE A 148 6.87 9.57 3.77
N LEU A 149 7.04 10.38 4.82
CA LEU A 149 6.32 11.63 4.98
C LEU A 149 6.60 12.61 3.83
N ASN A 150 7.87 12.78 3.46
CA ASN A 150 8.27 13.62 2.33
C ASN A 150 7.74 13.10 0.99
N ASN A 151 7.74 11.78 0.79
CA ASN A 151 7.16 11.16 -0.40
C ASN A 151 5.66 11.49 -0.49
N ASN A 152 4.92 11.31 0.59
CA ASN A 152 3.48 11.60 0.64
C ASN A 152 3.17 13.08 0.39
N ARG A 153 3.98 14.01 0.94
CA ARG A 153 3.87 15.45 0.64
C ARG A 153 4.05 15.75 -0.85
N LYS A 154 5.06 15.16 -1.48
CA LYS A 154 5.33 15.34 -2.92
C LYS A 154 4.24 14.72 -3.79
N LEU A 155 3.71 13.56 -3.40
CA LEU A 155 2.58 12.93 -4.09
C LEU A 155 1.34 13.83 -4.06
N LEU A 156 0.99 14.38 -2.89
CA LEU A 156 -0.11 15.34 -2.78
C LEU A 156 0.13 16.57 -3.65
N LYS A 157 1.32 17.17 -3.60
CA LYS A 157 1.66 18.34 -4.43
C LYS A 157 1.47 18.07 -5.92
N ASN A 158 1.95 16.93 -6.41
CA ASN A 158 1.83 16.55 -7.81
C ASN A 158 0.38 16.21 -8.19
N TYR A 159 -0.36 15.56 -7.29
CA TYR A 159 -1.80 15.31 -7.47
C TYR A 159 -2.54 16.62 -7.65
N THR A 160 -2.38 17.58 -6.73
CA THR A 160 -3.01 18.90 -6.79
C THR A 160 -2.62 19.67 -8.05
N HIS A 161 -1.35 19.60 -8.46
CA HIS A 161 -0.90 20.25 -9.68
C HIS A 161 -1.62 19.68 -10.93
N LEU A 162 -1.74 18.36 -11.02
CA LEU A 162 -2.41 17.70 -12.14
C LEU A 162 -3.91 17.97 -12.13
N THR A 163 -4.58 17.81 -10.98
CA THR A 163 -6.03 18.00 -10.87
C THR A 163 -6.45 19.45 -11.12
N ASN A 164 -5.66 20.43 -10.68
CA ASN A 164 -5.89 21.84 -11.03
C ASN A 164 -5.80 22.08 -12.54
N SER A 165 -4.84 21.43 -13.22
CA SER A 165 -4.73 21.50 -14.68
C SER A 165 -5.93 20.85 -15.38
N LEU A 166 -6.38 19.69 -14.90
CA LEU A 166 -7.57 19.01 -15.43
C LEU A 166 -8.84 19.85 -15.25
N ASN A 167 -9.03 20.43 -14.07
CA ASN A 167 -10.14 21.35 -13.79
C ASN A 167 -10.12 22.58 -14.68
N ALA A 168 -8.95 23.19 -14.91
CA ALA A 168 -8.80 24.34 -15.80
C ALA A 168 -9.21 24.02 -17.25
N HIS A 169 -9.10 22.75 -17.66
CA HIS A 169 -9.51 22.25 -18.98
C HIS A 169 -10.90 21.57 -18.96
N ASN A 170 -11.64 21.63 -17.84
CA ASN A 170 -12.93 20.96 -17.64
C ASN A 170 -12.90 19.44 -17.93
N ILE A 171 -11.79 18.77 -17.62
CA ILE A 171 -11.64 17.32 -17.78
C ILE A 171 -12.03 16.65 -16.46
N PRO A 172 -13.04 15.75 -16.45
CA PRO A 172 -13.42 15.02 -15.24
C PRO A 172 -12.36 13.97 -14.87
N TYR A 173 -12.17 13.75 -13.58
CA TYR A 173 -11.27 12.74 -13.01
C TYR A 173 -11.87 12.11 -11.74
#